data_AF-A0A8S8XKH7-F1
#
_entry.id   AF-A0A8S8XKH7-F1
#
_cell.length_a   1.000
_cell.length_b   1.000
_cell.length_c   1.000
_cell.angle_alpha   90.00
_cell.angle_beta   90.00
_cell.angle_gamma   90.00
#
_symmetry.space_group_name_H-M   'P 1'
#
loop_
_entity.id
_entity.type
_entity.pdbx_description
1 polymer ?
#
loop_
_entity_poly.entity_id
_entity_poly.type
_entity_poly.pdbx_seq_one_letter_code
_entity_poly.pdbx_strand_id
1 'polypeptide(L)'
;MIHLLPDATLSLSEEQRRKIACTLVMVAASDGALVREEISAIESAMGAMMLHPESREEVRQLLTQPPELDSLLEGMETAAIRLALRDAALLASVDGDYDVAELSALQKISDAAGLKKKNLSEILDWVSESWKMGAIGRSIISLQIPGDEKIL
;
A
#
# COMPACT_ATOMS: atom_id res chain seq x y z
N MET A 1 -4.36 10.41 -1.65
CA MET A 1 -3.69 11.64 -2.13
C MET A 1 -2.59 11.33 -3.15
N ILE A 2 -1.78 10.29 -2.92
CA ILE A 2 -0.77 9.83 -3.89
C ILE A 2 -1.36 9.40 -5.24
N HIS A 3 -2.53 8.76 -5.23
CA HIS A 3 -3.18 8.27 -6.46
C HIS A 3 -3.64 9.36 -7.46
N LEU A 4 -3.61 10.63 -7.08
CA LEU A 4 -3.90 11.77 -7.98
C LEU A 4 -2.63 12.43 -8.52
N LEU A 5 -1.46 12.05 -8.01
CA LEU A 5 -0.16 12.55 -8.47
C LEU A 5 0.42 11.58 -9.50
N PRO A 6 1.31 12.06 -10.39
CA PRO A 6 2.05 11.18 -11.30
C PRO A 6 2.79 10.11 -10.51
N ASP A 7 2.65 8.86 -10.93
CA ASP A 7 3.20 7.72 -10.21
C ASP A 7 4.04 6.82 -11.12
N ALA A 8 5.13 6.28 -10.56
CA ALA A 8 6.06 5.42 -11.29
C ALA A 8 5.45 4.06 -11.64
N THR A 9 4.38 3.63 -10.98
CA THR A 9 3.65 2.40 -11.31
C THR A 9 3.24 2.34 -12.78
N LEU A 10 2.87 3.47 -13.39
CA LEU A 10 2.44 3.54 -14.80
C LEU A 10 3.56 3.25 -15.81
N SER A 11 4.83 3.27 -15.37
CA SER A 11 5.97 2.87 -16.21
C SER A 11 6.19 1.36 -16.27
N LEU A 12 5.56 0.60 -15.38
CA LEU A 12 5.68 -0.85 -15.30
C LEU A 12 4.73 -1.56 -16.26
N SER A 13 5.01 -2.83 -16.58
CA SER A 13 4.05 -3.68 -17.29
C SER A 13 2.79 -3.91 -16.45
N GLU A 14 1.68 -4.23 -17.11
CA GLU A 14 0.44 -4.53 -16.40
C GLU A 14 0.59 -5.71 -15.43
N GLU A 15 1.35 -6.74 -15.81
CA GLU A 15 1.63 -7.88 -14.94
C GLU A 15 2.28 -7.44 -13.62
N GLN A 16 3.27 -6.54 -13.68
CA GLN A 16 3.96 -6.03 -12.50
C GLN A 16 3.03 -5.16 -11.65
N ARG A 17 2.20 -4.32 -12.27
CA ARG A 17 1.19 -3.53 -11.55
C ARG A 17 0.16 -4.42 -10.84
N ARG A 18 -0.27 -5.51 -11.49
CA ARG A 18 -1.17 -6.50 -10.87
C ARG A 18 -0.52 -7.19 -9.67
N LYS A 19 0.76 -7.57 -9.78
CA LYS A 19 1.54 -8.15 -8.65
C LYS A 19 1.67 -7.18 -7.48
N ILE A 20 1.83 -5.87 -7.73
CA ILE A 20 1.77 -4.84 -6.68
C ILE A 20 0.41 -4.89 -5.98
N ALA A 21 -0.70 -4.86 -6.72
CA ALA A 21 -2.04 -4.93 -6.14
C ALA A 21 -2.28 -6.21 -5.31
N CYS A 22 -1.80 -7.37 -5.77
CA CYS A 22 -1.85 -8.60 -4.99
C CYS A 22 -1.03 -8.51 -3.69
N THR A 23 0.12 -7.84 -3.73
CA THR A 23 0.95 -7.61 -2.53
C THR A 23 0.23 -6.74 -1.51
N LEU A 24 -0.49 -5.71 -1.96
CA LEU A 24 -1.34 -4.87 -1.11
C LEU A 24 -2.43 -5.69 -0.40
N VAL A 25 -3.13 -6.57 -1.14
CA VAL A 25 -4.13 -7.47 -0.57
C VAL A 25 -3.51 -8.38 0.49
N MET A 26 -2.32 -8.94 0.24
CA MET A 26 -1.66 -9.81 1.20
C MET A 26 -1.30 -9.07 2.49
N VAL A 27 -0.76 -7.84 2.40
CA VAL A 27 -0.40 -7.05 3.59
C VAL A 27 -1.63 -6.71 4.41
N ALA A 28 -2.69 -6.20 3.78
CA ALA A 28 -3.93 -5.86 4.49
C ALA A 28 -4.70 -7.09 5.02
N ALA A 29 -4.43 -8.29 4.51
CA ALA A 29 -5.01 -9.52 5.04
C ALA A 29 -4.13 -10.22 6.09
N SER A 30 -2.98 -9.63 6.46
CA SER A 30 -1.97 -10.29 7.30
C SER A 30 -2.42 -10.50 8.76
N ASP A 31 -3.37 -9.71 9.22
CA ASP A 31 -4.00 -9.79 10.55
C ASP A 31 -5.30 -10.64 10.55
N GLY A 32 -5.76 -11.05 9.37
CA GLY A 32 -6.95 -11.85 9.15
C GLY A 32 -8.27 -11.08 9.04
N ALA A 33 -8.27 -9.74 9.03
CA ALA A 33 -9.49 -8.94 8.97
C ALA A 33 -9.36 -7.67 8.12
N LEU A 34 -9.72 -7.77 6.83
CA LEU A 34 -9.80 -6.61 5.95
C LEU A 34 -10.92 -5.64 6.37
N VAL A 35 -10.56 -4.41 6.71
CA VAL A 35 -11.51 -3.33 7.00
C VAL A 35 -11.93 -2.57 5.74
N ARG A 36 -13.03 -1.82 5.84
CA ARG A 36 -13.62 -1.11 4.69
C ARG A 36 -12.64 -0.11 4.07
N GLU A 37 -11.86 0.54 4.90
CA GLU A 37 -10.90 1.57 4.53
C GLU A 37 -9.75 0.97 3.71
N GLU A 38 -9.26 -0.21 4.06
CA GLU A 38 -8.24 -0.95 3.31
C GLU A 38 -8.76 -1.42 1.95
N ILE A 39 -9.97 -1.98 1.92
CA ILE A 39 -10.62 -2.37 0.65
C ILE A 39 -10.76 -1.15 -0.28
N SER A 40 -11.18 -0.01 0.28
CA SER A 40 -11.29 1.24 -0.47
C SER A 40 -9.92 1.70 -1.01
N ALA A 41 -8.86 1.56 -0.23
CA ALA A 41 -7.51 1.90 -0.64
C ALA A 41 -6.98 0.97 -1.74
N ILE A 42 -7.22 -0.34 -1.62
CA ILE A 42 -6.86 -1.34 -2.64
C ILE A 42 -7.59 -1.06 -3.97
N GLU A 43 -8.90 -0.82 -3.94
CA GLU A 43 -9.67 -0.46 -5.14
C GLU A 43 -9.16 0.83 -5.80
N SER A 44 -8.81 1.83 -4.98
CA SER A 44 -8.23 3.09 -5.45
C SER A 44 -6.87 2.86 -6.12
N ALA A 45 -6.03 2.01 -5.52
CA ALA A 45 -4.72 1.64 -6.05
C ALA A 45 -4.85 0.90 -7.39
N MET A 46 -5.75 -0.08 -7.49
CA MET A 46 -6.04 -0.78 -8.76
C MET A 46 -6.53 0.18 -9.85
N GLY A 47 -7.34 1.17 -9.47
CA GLY A 47 -7.80 2.25 -10.34
C GLY A 47 -6.64 3.09 -10.87
N ALA A 48 -5.78 3.58 -9.96
CA ALA A 48 -4.63 4.40 -10.28
C ALA A 48 -3.59 3.66 -11.13
N MET A 49 -3.42 2.36 -10.89
CA MET A 49 -2.56 1.48 -11.69
C MET A 49 -3.17 1.11 -13.05
N MET A 50 -4.38 1.59 -13.37
CA MET A 50 -5.04 1.32 -14.66
C MET A 50 -5.12 -0.19 -14.96
N LEU A 51 -5.38 -1.02 -13.94
CA LEU A 51 -5.58 -2.46 -14.17
C LEU A 51 -6.83 -2.70 -15.00
N HIS A 52 -6.77 -3.65 -15.94
CA HIS A 52 -7.95 -4.06 -16.69
C HIS A 52 -9.03 -4.62 -15.75
N PRO A 53 -10.33 -4.49 -16.11
CA PRO A 53 -11.43 -4.97 -15.28
C PRO A 53 -11.29 -6.44 -14.87
N GLU A 54 -10.81 -7.29 -15.78
CA GLU A 54 -10.57 -8.73 -15.52
C GLU A 54 -9.50 -8.93 -14.43
N SER A 55 -8.37 -8.23 -14.52
CA SER A 55 -7.32 -8.30 -13.48
C SER A 55 -7.78 -7.75 -12.13
N ARG A 56 -8.67 -6.75 -12.10
CA ARG A 56 -9.25 -6.28 -10.84
C ARG A 56 -10.13 -7.34 -10.20
N GLU A 57 -10.89 -8.07 -11.00
CA GLU A 57 -11.72 -9.17 -10.51
C GLU A 57 -10.88 -10.30 -9.92
N GLU A 58 -9.77 -10.65 -10.56
CA GLU A 58 -8.79 -11.61 -10.01
C GLU A 58 -8.25 -11.13 -8.66
N VAL A 59 -7.82 -9.86 -8.55
CA VAL A 59 -7.30 -9.31 -7.29
C VAL A 59 -8.36 -9.32 -6.19
N ARG A 60 -9.63 -9.06 -6.50
CA ARG A 60 -10.73 -9.13 -5.52
C ARG A 60 -10.92 -10.53 -4.96
N GLN A 61 -10.76 -11.57 -5.76
CA GLN A 61 -10.89 -12.95 -5.29
C GLN A 61 -9.86 -13.25 -4.18
N LEU A 62 -8.67 -12.64 -4.27
CA LEU A 62 -7.61 -12.78 -3.27
C LEU A 62 -7.94 -12.12 -1.93
N LEU A 63 -8.91 -11.19 -1.85
CA LEU A 63 -9.35 -10.61 -0.58
C LEU A 63 -9.92 -11.68 0.38
N THR A 64 -10.46 -12.78 -0.16
CA THR A 64 -10.99 -13.89 0.64
C THR A 64 -9.98 -14.98 0.92
N GLN A 65 -8.97 -15.11 0.04
CA GLN A 65 -7.92 -16.11 0.15
C GLN A 65 -6.61 -15.49 -0.32
N PRO A 66 -5.92 -14.74 0.55
CA PRO A 66 -4.70 -14.04 0.18
C PRO A 66 -3.60 -15.06 -0.14
N PRO A 67 -2.76 -14.80 -1.15
CA PRO A 67 -1.64 -15.65 -1.50
C PRO A 67 -0.47 -15.45 -0.52
N GLU A 68 0.45 -16.41 -0.48
CA GLU A 68 1.69 -16.29 0.28
C GLU A 68 2.59 -15.19 -0.31
N LEU A 69 3.14 -14.33 0.57
CA LEU A 69 3.97 -13.19 0.18
C LEU A 69 5.17 -13.62 -0.68
N ASP A 70 5.89 -14.66 -0.29
CA ASP A 70 7.12 -15.08 -0.99
C ASP A 70 6.83 -15.48 -2.45
N SER A 71 5.69 -16.14 -2.69
CA SER A 71 5.22 -16.51 -4.02
C SER A 71 4.84 -15.30 -4.88
N LEU A 72 4.32 -14.23 -4.26
CA LEU A 72 4.01 -12.99 -4.98
C LEU A 72 5.26 -12.23 -5.39
N LEU A 73 6.24 -12.16 -4.49
CA LEU A 73 7.52 -11.48 -4.73
C LEU A 73 8.34 -12.21 -5.79
N GLU A 74 8.15 -13.52 -5.94
CA GLU A 74 8.77 -14.30 -7.01
C GLU A 74 8.33 -13.79 -8.39
N GLY A 75 9.30 -13.38 -9.20
CA GLY A 75 9.05 -12.82 -10.54
C GLY A 75 8.51 -11.39 -10.54
N MET A 76 8.55 -10.68 -9.40
CA MET A 76 8.46 -9.23 -9.40
C MET A 76 9.80 -8.59 -9.79
N GLU A 77 9.74 -7.54 -10.59
CA GLU A 77 10.90 -6.70 -10.84
C GLU A 77 11.25 -5.92 -9.57
N THR A 78 12.54 -5.65 -9.32
CA THR A 78 12.96 -4.89 -8.13
C THR A 78 12.27 -3.53 -8.03
N ALA A 79 11.99 -2.88 -9.15
CA ALA A 79 11.23 -1.61 -9.17
C ALA A 79 9.79 -1.80 -8.67
N ALA A 80 9.12 -2.89 -9.05
CA ALA A 80 7.78 -3.22 -8.60
C ALA A 80 7.74 -3.54 -7.10
N ILE A 81 8.72 -4.29 -6.58
CA ILE A 81 8.81 -4.60 -5.14
C ILE A 81 8.98 -3.32 -4.31
N ARG A 82 9.80 -2.36 -4.78
CA ARG A 82 10.00 -1.07 -4.11
C ARG A 82 8.72 -0.22 -4.09
N LEU A 83 7.96 -0.23 -5.17
CA LEU A 83 6.66 0.46 -5.23
C LEU A 83 5.62 -0.24 -4.34
N ALA A 84 5.60 -1.58 -4.33
CA ALA A 84 4.77 -2.35 -3.41
C ALA A 84 5.10 -2.04 -1.95
N LEU A 85 6.37 -1.91 -1.57
CA LEU A 85 6.75 -1.52 -0.21
C LEU A 85 6.16 -0.16 0.19
N ARG A 86 6.32 0.84 -0.68
CA ARG A 86 5.82 2.20 -0.44
C ARG A 86 4.30 2.19 -0.27
N ASP A 87 3.59 1.52 -1.17
CA ASP A 87 2.13 1.53 -1.21
C ASP A 87 1.54 0.66 -0.08
N ALA A 88 2.19 -0.46 0.25
CA ALA A 88 1.81 -1.29 1.39
C ALA A 88 1.99 -0.58 2.72
N ALA A 89 3.08 0.20 2.88
CA ALA A 89 3.31 0.96 4.11
C ALA A 89 2.24 2.05 4.31
N LEU A 90 1.73 2.65 3.23
CA LEU A 90 0.58 3.57 3.30
C LEU A 90 -0.71 2.83 3.63
N LEU A 91 -0.94 1.69 2.99
CA LEU A 91 -2.15 0.88 3.19
C LEU A 91 -2.26 0.41 4.63
N ALA A 92 -1.20 -0.17 5.19
CA ALA A 92 -1.19 -0.64 6.57
C ALA A 92 -1.46 0.50 7.57
N SER A 93 -1.00 1.73 7.30
CA SER A 93 -1.26 2.88 8.18
C SER A 93 -2.69 3.43 8.15
N VAL A 94 -3.59 2.85 7.35
CA VAL A 94 -4.94 3.41 7.11
C VAL A 94 -5.79 3.47 8.37
N ASP A 95 -5.63 2.52 9.29
CA ASP A 95 -6.34 2.49 10.57
C ASP A 95 -5.62 3.27 11.69
N GLY A 96 -4.40 3.74 11.43
CA GLY A 96 -3.64 4.67 12.25
C GLY A 96 -2.52 4.05 13.11
N ASP A 97 -2.29 2.74 13.04
CA ASP A 97 -1.12 2.10 13.65
C ASP A 97 -0.55 1.03 12.69
N TYR A 98 0.54 0.39 13.07
CA TYR A 98 1.02 -0.83 12.40
C TYR A 98 1.04 -1.97 13.38
N ASP A 99 0.46 -3.10 13.01
CA ASP A 99 0.58 -4.31 13.81
C ASP A 99 1.90 -5.07 13.54
N VAL A 100 2.17 -6.09 14.36
CA VAL A 100 3.40 -6.90 14.26
C VAL A 100 3.43 -7.72 12.97
N ALA A 101 2.29 -8.20 12.47
CA ALA A 101 2.18 -8.98 11.25
C ALA A 101 2.45 -8.11 10.01
N GLU A 102 1.89 -6.90 9.96
CA GLU A 102 2.11 -5.92 8.91
C GLU A 102 3.56 -5.46 8.87
N LEU A 103 4.15 -5.09 10.02
CA LEU A 103 5.56 -4.72 10.08
C LEU A 103 6.48 -5.86 9.63
N SER A 104 6.13 -7.10 9.95
CA SER A 104 6.85 -8.29 9.48
C SER A 104 6.73 -8.45 7.96
N ALA A 105 5.53 -8.25 7.40
CA ALA A 105 5.31 -8.28 5.95
C ALA A 105 6.09 -7.16 5.23
N LEU A 106 6.05 -5.93 5.73
CA LEU A 106 6.81 -4.80 5.20
C LEU A 106 8.33 -5.04 5.25
N GLN A 107 8.82 -5.65 6.33
CA GLN A 107 10.23 -6.03 6.44
C GLN A 107 10.63 -7.05 5.37
N LYS A 108 9.82 -8.09 5.14
CA LYS A 108 10.05 -9.07 4.08
C LYS A 108 10.07 -8.44 2.68
N ILE A 109 9.13 -7.54 2.39
CA ILE A 109 9.10 -6.80 1.11
C ILE A 109 10.36 -5.93 0.97
N SER A 110 10.78 -5.26 2.05
CA SER A 110 11.99 -4.43 2.06
C SER A 110 13.26 -5.24 1.77
N ASP A 111 13.37 -6.42 2.37
CA ASP A 111 14.50 -7.34 2.17
C ASP A 111 14.53 -7.85 0.71
N ALA A 112 13.38 -8.25 0.16
CA ALA A 112 13.25 -8.66 -1.23
C ALA A 112 13.54 -7.52 -2.23
N ALA A 113 13.29 -6.27 -1.85
CA ALA A 113 13.64 -5.08 -2.62
C ALA A 113 15.15 -4.75 -2.63
N GLY A 114 15.94 -5.50 -1.84
CA GLY A 114 17.38 -5.24 -1.64
C GLY A 114 17.64 -3.93 -0.89
N LEU A 115 16.71 -3.50 -0.04
CA LEU A 115 16.83 -2.28 0.75
C LEU A 115 17.42 -2.57 2.13
N LYS A 116 17.99 -1.54 2.76
CA LYS A 116 18.52 -1.65 4.12
C LYS A 116 17.39 -1.35 5.11
N LYS A 117 17.50 -1.85 6.34
CA LYS A 117 16.57 -1.51 7.45
C LYS A 117 16.33 -0.01 7.61
N LYS A 118 17.34 0.82 7.37
CA LYS A 118 17.21 2.29 7.37
C LYS A 118 16.16 2.79 6.37
N ASN A 119 16.10 2.19 5.18
CA ASN A 119 15.16 2.60 4.14
C ASN A 119 13.71 2.29 4.52
N LEU A 120 13.46 1.17 5.21
CA LEU A 120 12.12 0.88 5.74
C LEU A 120 11.70 1.96 6.75
N SER A 121 12.58 2.31 7.69
CA SER A 121 12.32 3.41 8.64
C SER A 121 12.00 4.72 7.93
N GLU A 122 12.81 5.09 6.92
CA GLU A 122 12.60 6.31 6.12
C GLU A 122 11.25 6.30 5.39
N ILE A 123 10.76 5.12 4.95
CA ILE A 123 9.43 4.98 4.34
C ILE A 123 8.33 5.19 5.38
N LEU A 124 8.44 4.60 6.57
CA LEU A 124 7.44 4.77 7.63
C LEU A 124 7.37 6.22 8.13
N ASP A 125 8.53 6.89 8.25
CA ASP A 125 8.61 8.32 8.55
C ASP A 125 7.91 9.15 7.45
N TRP A 126 8.15 8.80 6.19
CA TRP A 126 7.48 9.46 5.06
C TRP A 126 5.96 9.22 5.01
N VAL A 127 5.49 8.04 5.43
CA VAL A 127 4.04 7.77 5.57
C VAL A 127 3.43 8.72 6.61
N SER A 128 4.08 8.86 7.77
CA SER A 128 3.63 9.78 8.84
C SER A 128 3.53 11.23 8.34
N GLU A 129 4.54 11.72 7.62
CA GLU A 129 4.52 13.05 7.02
C GLU A 129 3.43 13.18 5.92
N SER A 130 3.16 12.12 5.18
CA SER A 130 2.11 12.10 4.15
C SER A 130 0.72 12.27 4.76
N TRP A 131 0.45 11.63 5.90
CA TRP A 131 -0.78 11.83 6.67
C TRP A 131 -0.93 13.26 7.16
N LYS A 132 0.16 13.85 7.66
CA LYS A 132 0.19 15.26 8.07
C LYS A 132 -0.12 16.22 6.93
N MET A 133 0.47 16.01 5.75
CA MET A 133 0.12 16.80 4.56
C MET A 133 -1.36 16.62 4.18
N GLY A 134 -1.89 15.41 4.35
CA GLY A 134 -3.31 15.11 4.22
C GLY A 134 -4.21 15.95 5.14
N ALA A 135 -3.88 15.96 6.43
CA ALA A 135 -4.62 16.71 7.44
C ALA A 135 -4.52 18.23 7.22
N ILE A 136 -3.36 18.74 6.81
CA ILE A 136 -3.18 20.16 6.44
C ILE A 136 -4.12 20.52 5.28
N GLY A 137 -4.15 19.70 4.22
CA GLY A 137 -5.03 19.92 3.07
C GLY A 137 -6.51 19.98 3.47
N ARG A 138 -6.95 19.06 4.34
CA ARG A 138 -8.31 19.06 4.90
C ARG A 138 -8.59 20.30 5.75
N SER A 139 -7.63 20.74 6.57
CA SER A 139 -7.77 21.93 7.41
C SER A 139 -7.92 23.21 6.59
N ILE A 140 -7.20 23.36 5.47
CA ILE A 140 -7.28 24.54 4.60
C ILE A 140 -8.69 24.73 4.05
N ILE A 141 -9.38 23.63 3.74
CA ILE A 141 -10.75 23.64 3.21
C ILE A 141 -11.83 23.46 4.28
N SER A 142 -11.46 23.52 5.57
CA SER A 142 -12.39 23.39 6.72
C SER A 142 -13.17 22.06 6.75
N LEU A 143 -12.52 20.96 6.36
CA LEU A 143 -13.08 19.60 6.37
C LEU A 143 -12.18 18.62 7.12
N GLN A 144 -11.73 19.00 8.33
CA GLN A 144 -11.01 18.07 9.20
C GLN A 144 -11.88 16.85 9.54
N ILE A 145 -11.23 15.70 9.71
CA ILE A 145 -11.85 14.44 10.12
C ILE A 145 -11.36 14.04 11.53
N PRO A 146 -12.07 13.17 12.25
CA PRO A 146 -11.58 12.64 13.53
C PRO A 146 -10.17 12.04 13.37
N GLY A 147 -9.26 12.41 14.26
CA GLY A 147 -7.86 11.97 14.23
C GLY A 147 -6.89 13.02 13.68
N ASP A 148 -7.36 14.01 12.89
CA ASP A 148 -6.52 15.09 12.37
C ASP A 148 -5.85 15.89 13.50
N GLU A 149 -6.54 16.04 14.63
CA GLU A 149 -6.04 16.73 15.83
C GLU A 149 -4.83 16.04 16.49
N LYS A 150 -4.60 14.76 16.22
CA LYS A 150 -3.45 14.01 16.75
C LYS A 150 -2.25 14.04 15.81
N ILE A 151 -2.48 14.37 14.54
CA ILE A 151 -1.48 14.35 13.46
C ILE A 151 -0.92 15.77 13.20
N LEU A 152 -1.74 16.80 13.41
CA LEU A 152 -1.39 18.23 13.26
C LEU A 152 -0.64 18.78 14.49
#